data_AF-A0ABD2NX71-F1
#
_entry.id   AF-A0ABD2NX71-F1
#
_cell.length_a   1.000
_cell.length_b   1.000
_cell.length_c   1.000
_cell.angle_alpha   90.00
_cell.angle_beta   90.00
_cell.angle_gamma   90.00
#
_symmetry.space_group_name_H-M   'P 1'
#
loop_
_entity.id
_entity.type
_entity.pdbx_description
1 polymer ?
#
loop_
_entity_poly.entity_id
_entity_poly.type
_entity_poly.pdbx_seq_one_letter_code
_entity_poly.pdbx_strand_id
1 'polypeptide(L)'
;MLNPDYRLLWSLGPGTQDITFELQVRTLGYVGFGFSRDGRMAGSDLIIGWVDQGQVHFQDRHVKDSPGSSIDREPEVDPSQDYQLLLGYENNTHTVLRFRRRLDTCDNHDIPIT
;
A
#
# COMPACT_ATOMS: atom_id res chain seq x y z
N MET A 1 21.13 -11.88 5.05
CA MET A 1 20.01 -12.53 4.36
C MET A 1 18.79 -11.63 4.48
N LEU A 2 17.95 -11.52 3.45
CA LEU A 2 16.70 -10.75 3.52
C LEU A 2 15.72 -11.43 4.49
N ASN A 3 14.91 -10.65 5.23
CA ASN A 3 13.91 -11.18 6.15
C ASN A 3 12.80 -11.90 5.34
N PRO A 4 12.49 -13.18 5.63
CA PRO A 4 11.45 -13.91 4.91
C PRO A 4 10.02 -13.46 5.25
N ASP A 5 9.82 -12.65 6.29
CA ASP A 5 8.49 -12.31 6.79
C ASP A 5 7.85 -11.13 6.06
N TYR A 6 8.67 -10.24 5.48
CA TYR A 6 8.20 -9.11 4.70
C TYR A 6 9.18 -8.79 3.58
N ARG A 7 8.78 -9.04 2.33
CA ARG A 7 9.57 -8.74 1.15
C ARG A 7 8.83 -7.73 0.28
N LEU A 8 9.51 -6.62 0.01
CA LEU A 8 9.10 -5.60 -0.93
C LEU A 8 9.99 -5.70 -2.18
N LEU A 9 9.37 -5.93 -3.34
CA LEU A 9 10.01 -5.79 -4.65
C LEU A 9 9.36 -4.60 -5.35
N TRP A 10 10.15 -3.87 -6.14
CA TRP A 10 9.62 -2.76 -6.92
C TRP A 10 10.38 -2.58 -8.24
N SER A 11 9.70 -2.00 -9.22
CA SER A 11 10.29 -1.61 -10.49
C SER A 11 9.57 -0.40 -11.09
N LEU A 12 10.31 0.44 -11.82
CA LEU A 12 9.75 1.55 -12.57
C LEU A 12 9.24 1.05 -13.93
N GLY A 13 8.08 1.56 -14.34
CA GLY A 13 7.53 1.32 -15.67
C GLY A 13 8.29 2.08 -16.77
N PRO A 14 8.06 1.73 -18.04
CA PRO A 14 8.62 2.47 -19.17
C PRO A 14 8.23 3.96 -19.10
N GLY A 15 9.20 4.86 -19.22
CA GLY A 15 8.95 6.31 -19.16
C GLY A 15 8.73 6.88 -17.76
N THR A 16 9.03 6.12 -16.69
CA THR A 16 9.08 6.57 -15.28
C THR A 16 7.82 7.28 -14.76
N GLN A 17 6.64 6.93 -15.26
CA GLN A 17 5.38 7.49 -14.74
C GLN A 17 4.73 6.60 -13.69
N ASP A 18 4.93 5.28 -13.80
CA ASP A 18 4.38 4.30 -12.87
C ASP A 18 5.49 3.57 -12.12
N ILE A 19 5.21 3.20 -10.88
CA ILE A 19 5.96 2.22 -10.11
C ILE A 19 5.09 0.99 -9.85
N THR A 20 5.66 -0.19 -10.00
CA THR A 20 5.02 -1.46 -9.65
C THR A 20 5.67 -1.99 -8.39
N PHE A 21 4.84 -2.39 -7.43
CA PHE A 21 5.25 -3.03 -6.19
C PHE A 21 4.78 -4.48 -6.15
N GLU A 22 5.55 -5.33 -5.48
CA GLU A 22 5.09 -6.62 -5.01
C GLU A 22 5.46 -6.80 -3.54
N LEU A 23 4.44 -7.06 -2.74
CA LEU A 23 4.53 -7.43 -1.33
C LEU A 23 4.39 -8.94 -1.23
N GLN A 24 5.32 -9.57 -0.52
CA GLN A 24 5.19 -10.96 -0.07
C GLN A 24 5.34 -10.94 1.44
N VAL A 25 4.24 -11.13 2.15
CA VAL A 25 4.18 -10.94 3.61
C VAL A 25 3.70 -12.23 4.28
N ARG A 26 4.43 -12.70 5.30
CA ARG A 26 4.09 -13.91 6.04
C ARG A 26 2.91 -13.67 6.98
N THR A 27 1.71 -13.64 6.40
CA THR A 27 0.44 -13.50 7.09
C THR A 27 -0.66 -14.21 6.29
N LEU A 28 -1.76 -14.55 6.98
CA LEU A 28 -3.04 -14.95 6.38
C LEU A 28 -4.14 -13.91 6.67
N GLY A 29 -3.70 -12.69 6.97
CA GLY A 29 -4.56 -11.59 7.36
C GLY A 29 -4.29 -10.38 6.48
N TYR A 30 -4.44 -9.19 7.05
CA TYR A 30 -4.26 -7.94 6.33
C TYR A 30 -2.79 -7.62 6.10
N VAL A 31 -2.50 -7.08 4.93
CA VAL A 31 -1.25 -6.43 4.55
C VAL A 31 -1.53 -4.94 4.36
N GLY A 32 -0.77 -4.10 5.06
CA GLY A 32 -0.75 -2.66 4.87
C GLY A 32 0.62 -2.22 4.34
N PHE A 33 0.63 -1.32 3.37
CA PHE A 33 1.85 -0.71 2.84
C PHE A 33 1.54 0.71 2.39
N GLY A 34 2.41 1.66 2.71
CA GLY A 34 2.20 3.04 2.31
C GLY A 34 3.39 3.92 2.53
N PHE A 35 3.20 5.18 2.19
CA PHE A 35 4.18 6.25 2.27
C PHE A 35 3.78 7.23 3.37
N SER A 36 4.76 7.76 4.06
CA SER A 36 4.60 8.88 4.97
C SER A 36 5.82 9.79 4.88
N ARG A 37 5.62 11.07 5.19
CA ARG A 37 6.70 12.07 5.09
C ARG A 37 7.74 11.93 6.21
N ASP A 38 7.35 11.37 7.35
CA ASP A 38 8.15 11.34 8.58
C ASP A 38 8.15 9.98 9.29
N GLY A 39 7.61 8.94 8.65
CA GLY A 39 7.51 7.60 9.23
C GLY A 39 6.29 7.37 10.13
N ARG A 40 5.49 8.41 10.43
CA ARG A 40 4.24 8.25 11.20
C ARG A 40 3.10 7.77 10.31
N MET A 41 2.05 7.21 10.92
CA MET A 41 0.83 6.85 10.22
C MET A 41 -0.05 8.08 9.95
N ALA A 42 -0.03 9.10 10.80
CA ALA A 42 -0.75 10.35 10.52
C ALA A 42 -0.26 11.00 9.21
N GLY A 43 -1.20 11.29 8.29
CA GLY A 43 -0.88 11.87 6.99
C GLY A 43 -0.33 10.89 5.97
N SER A 44 -0.40 9.57 6.21
CA SER A 44 0.08 8.56 5.27
C SER A 44 -0.92 8.22 4.17
N ASP A 45 -0.38 7.88 3.01
CA ASP A 45 -1.06 7.35 1.81
C ASP A 45 -0.71 5.86 1.72
N LEU A 46 -1.70 4.95 1.70
CA LEU A 46 -1.46 3.53 1.85
C LEU A 46 -2.50 2.63 1.19
N ILE A 47 -2.07 1.41 0.87
CA ILE A 47 -2.98 0.32 0.53
C ILE A 47 -3.24 -0.57 1.73
N ILE A 48 -4.44 -1.15 1.77
CA ILE A 48 -4.74 -2.32 2.58
C ILE A 48 -5.25 -3.42 1.66
N GLY A 49 -4.67 -4.61 1.76
CA GLY A 49 -5.14 -5.78 1.04
C GLY A 49 -5.13 -7.05 1.87
N TRP A 50 -6.06 -7.95 1.56
CA TRP A 50 -6.20 -9.26 2.22
C TRP A 50 -6.88 -10.24 1.25
N VAL A 51 -6.88 -11.51 1.61
CA VAL A 51 -7.63 -12.54 0.92
C VAL A 51 -8.64 -13.13 1.89
N ASP A 52 -9.90 -13.18 1.47
CA ASP A 52 -10.96 -13.84 2.23
C ASP A 52 -11.68 -14.83 1.31
N GLN A 53 -11.74 -16.10 1.72
CA GLN A 53 -12.37 -17.18 0.94
C GLN A 53 -11.92 -17.25 -0.54
N GLY A 54 -10.65 -16.92 -0.80
CA GLY A 54 -10.07 -16.89 -2.15
C GLY A 54 -10.37 -15.62 -2.95
N GLN A 55 -11.20 -14.71 -2.44
CA GLN A 55 -11.43 -13.39 -3.00
C GLN A 55 -10.36 -12.42 -2.49
N VAL A 56 -9.70 -11.72 -3.42
CA VAL A 56 -8.78 -10.64 -3.07
C VAL A 56 -9.56 -9.38 -2.81
N HIS A 57 -9.24 -8.72 -1.69
CA HIS A 57 -9.68 -7.38 -1.37
C HIS A 57 -8.46 -6.46 -1.38
N PHE A 58 -8.60 -5.29 -2.00
CA PHE A 58 -7.54 -4.31 -2.15
C PHE A 58 -8.15 -2.93 -2.17
N GLN A 59 -7.67 -2.04 -1.31
CA GLN A 59 -8.22 -0.70 -1.13
C GLN A 59 -7.10 0.30 -1.00
N ASP A 60 -7.26 1.40 -1.72
CA ASP A 60 -6.50 2.63 -1.51
C ASP A 60 -7.13 3.44 -0.38
N ARG A 61 -6.29 3.93 0.52
CA ARG A 61 -6.66 4.56 1.79
C ARG A 61 -5.68 5.65 2.16
N HIS A 62 -6.17 6.62 2.91
CA HIS A 62 -5.33 7.67 3.48
C HIS A 62 -5.64 7.87 4.96
N VAL A 63 -4.67 8.39 5.70
CA VAL A 63 -4.84 8.76 7.11
C VAL A 63 -4.80 10.28 7.22
N LYS A 64 -5.86 10.88 7.74
CA LYS A 64 -5.89 12.34 7.94
C LYS A 64 -4.77 12.79 8.88
N ASP A 65 -4.03 13.81 8.47
CA ASP A 65 -3.06 14.45 9.35
C ASP A 65 -3.79 15.09 10.54
N SER A 66 -3.16 15.00 11.71
CA SER A 66 -3.67 15.54 12.96
C SER A 66 -2.57 16.34 13.64
N PRO A 67 -2.37 17.60 13.22
CA PRO A 67 -1.34 18.44 13.80
C PRO A 67 -1.52 18.53 15.32
N GLY A 68 -0.49 18.12 16.08
CA GLY A 68 -0.50 18.16 17.54
C GLY A 68 -1.18 16.98 18.25
N SER A 69 -1.68 15.98 17.53
CA SER A 69 -2.16 14.72 18.10
C SER A 69 -1.19 13.59 17.75
N SER A 70 -0.72 12.87 18.76
CA SER A 70 0.09 11.64 18.60
C SER A 70 -0.77 10.38 18.44
N ILE A 71 -2.09 10.53 18.30
CA ILE A 71 -3.01 9.39 18.12
C ILE A 71 -3.09 9.08 16.63
N ASP A 72 -2.65 7.87 16.27
CA ASP A 72 -2.88 7.30 14.94
C ASP A 72 -4.39 7.12 14.73
N ARG A 73 -4.90 7.69 13.64
CA ARG A 73 -6.30 7.51 13.22
C ARG A 73 -6.41 6.29 12.31
N GLU A 74 -7.61 5.71 12.28
CA GLU A 74 -7.93 4.65 11.33
C GLU A 74 -7.79 5.16 9.89
N PRO A 75 -7.15 4.39 8.97
CA PRO A 75 -7.10 4.72 7.56
C PRO A 75 -8.50 4.78 6.94
N GLU A 76 -8.86 5.90 6.35
CA GLU A 76 -10.13 6.10 5.64
C GLU A 76 -9.99 5.63 4.19
N VAL A 77 -11.08 5.14 3.58
CA VAL A 77 -11.07 4.80 2.15
C VAL A 77 -10.87 6.08 1.35
N ASP A 78 -9.90 6.06 0.44
CA ASP A 78 -9.61 7.21 -0.39
C ASP A 78 -10.74 7.43 -1.43
N PRO A 79 -11.28 8.66 -1.57
CA PRO A 79 -12.24 8.97 -2.63
C PRO A 79 -11.70 8.75 -4.05
N SER A 80 -10.39 8.95 -4.24
CA SER A 80 -9.67 8.52 -5.44
C SER A 80 -9.13 7.11 -5.22
N GLN A 81 -8.95 6.32 -6.27
CA GLN A 81 -8.35 4.99 -6.15
C GLN A 81 -7.21 4.93 -7.16
N ASP A 82 -6.04 5.38 -6.72
CA ASP A 82 -4.88 5.60 -7.57
C ASP A 82 -3.95 4.38 -7.64
N TYR A 83 -4.11 3.44 -6.72
CA TYR A 83 -3.45 2.14 -6.75
C TYR A 83 -4.28 1.13 -7.54
N GLN A 84 -3.64 0.49 -8.52
CA GLN A 84 -4.25 -0.57 -9.31
C GLN A 84 -3.67 -1.94 -8.95
N LEU A 85 -4.50 -2.82 -8.41
CA LEU A 85 -4.17 -4.23 -8.20
C LEU A 85 -3.90 -4.93 -9.54
N LEU A 86 -2.79 -5.65 -9.62
CA LEU A 86 -2.38 -6.46 -10.78
C LEU A 86 -2.45 -7.96 -10.47
N LEU A 87 -2.10 -8.35 -9.24
CA LEU A 87 -2.15 -9.73 -8.76
C LEU A 87 -2.41 -9.71 -7.26
N GLY A 88 -3.27 -10.59 -6.77
CA GLY A 88 -3.39 -10.87 -5.35
C GLY A 88 -3.69 -12.35 -5.14
N TYR A 89 -3.06 -12.96 -4.15
CA TYR A 89 -3.41 -14.29 -3.69
C TYR A 89 -2.82 -14.54 -2.31
N GLU A 90 -3.30 -15.61 -1.69
CA GLU A 90 -2.76 -16.13 -0.44
C GLU A 90 -2.36 -17.58 -0.67
N ASN A 91 -1.18 -17.96 -0.15
CA ASN A 91 -0.75 -19.34 -0.05
C ASN A 91 -0.78 -19.77 1.43
N ASN A 92 -0.34 -20.99 1.74
CA ASN A 92 -0.36 -21.55 3.09
C ASN A 92 0.27 -20.68 4.20
N THR A 93 1.09 -19.69 3.86
CA THR A 93 1.86 -18.90 4.83
C THR A 93 1.92 -17.40 4.51
N HIS A 94 1.60 -16.98 3.29
CA HIS A 94 1.81 -15.61 2.84
C HIS A 94 0.64 -15.08 2.02
N THR A 95 0.33 -13.81 2.23
CA THR A 95 -0.40 -12.97 1.30
C THR A 95 0.59 -12.31 0.35
N VAL A 96 0.30 -12.37 -0.95
CA VAL A 96 1.09 -11.75 -2.01
C VAL A 96 0.22 -10.76 -2.77
N LEU A 97 0.66 -9.51 -2.83
CA LEU A 97 -0.03 -8.42 -3.54
C LEU A 97 0.94 -7.76 -4.51
N ARG A 98 0.56 -7.67 -5.78
CA ARG A 98 1.25 -6.87 -6.79
C ARG A 98 0.31 -5.79 -7.28
N PHE A 99 0.78 -4.55 -7.28
CA PHE A 99 0.00 -3.39 -7.68
C PHE A 99 0.89 -2.34 -8.33
N ARG A 100 0.29 -1.41 -9.07
CA ARG A 100 0.98 -0.25 -9.62
C ARG A 100 0.30 1.03 -9.18
N ARG A 101 1.08 2.11 -9.11
CA ARG A 101 0.64 3.47 -8.87
C ARG A 101 1.51 4.43 -9.67
N ARG A 102 0.99 5.59 -10.05
CA ARG A 102 1.80 6.67 -10.63
C ARG A 102 2.80 7.21 -9.60
N LEU A 103 3.96 7.69 -10.03
CA LEU A 103 4.88 8.40 -9.11
C LEU A 103 4.24 9.70 -8.57
N ASP A 104 3.43 10.36 -9.39
CA ASP A 104 2.60 11.49 -9.02
C ASP A 104 1.18 11.25 -9.54
N THR A 105 0.22 11.14 -8.63
CA THR A 105 -1.19 10.86 -8.93
C THR A 105 -1.98 12.16 -9.13
N CYS A 106 -1.41 13.30 -8.76
CA CYS A 106 -2.08 14.59 -8.69
C CYS A 106 -3.31 14.60 -7.75
N ASP A 107 -3.41 13.64 -6.83
CA ASP A 107 -4.40 13.64 -5.75
C ASP A 107 -3.82 14.25 -4.47
N ASN A 108 -4.63 15.02 -3.74
CA ASN A 108 -4.24 15.73 -2.54
C ASN A 108 -4.16 14.85 -1.28
N HIS A 109 -4.71 13.63 -1.33
CA HIS A 109 -4.57 12.65 -0.24
C HIS A 109 -3.29 11.81 -0.38
N ASP A 110 -2.66 11.89 -1.55
CA ASP A 110 -1.56 11.04 -1.97
C ASP A 110 -0.18 11.69 -1.77
N ILE A 111 0.84 10.86 -1.58
CA ILE A 111 2.23 11.31 -1.46
C ILE A 111 2.98 11.00 -2.75
N PRO A 112 3.52 12.03 -3.46
CA PRO A 112 4.38 11.81 -4.61
C PRO A 112 5.67 11.07 -4.24
N ILE A 113 6.09 10.17 -5.11
CA ILE A 113 7.33 9.39 -4.99
C ILE A 113 8.39 10.06 -5.88
N THR A 114 9.34 10.77 -5.27
CA THR A 114 10.39 11.57 -5.95
C THR A 114 11.80 11.10 -5.63
#